data_AF-A0A7S3I0E8-F1
#
_entry.id   AF-A0A7S3I0E8-F1
#
_cell.length_a   1.000
_cell.length_b   1.000
_cell.length_c   1.000
_cell.angle_alpha   90.00
_cell.angle_beta   90.00
_cell.angle_gamma   90.00
#
_symmetry.space_group_name_H-M   'P 1'
#
loop_
_entity.id
_entity.type
_entity.pdbx_description
1 polymer ?
#
loop_
_entity_poly.entity_id
_entity_poly.type
_entity_poly.pdbx_seq_one_letter_code
_entity_poly.pdbx_strand_id
1 'polypeptide(L)'
;MLKIFCGTSSYMAPEIVRKLEYNGFKADVWALGVVLYVMLTGRFPFVGKTEKELFARIKAGQFLPPVQMNFDAKRLIQRMLSVEPAKRPTALEIMRDPWLAGAGTSSSRVPANNLC
;
A
#
# COMPACT_ATOMS: atom_id res chain seq x y z
N MET A 1 9.12 7.84 21.54
CA MET A 1 9.66 8.51 20.33
C MET A 1 10.80 7.64 19.80
N LEU A 2 10.60 6.91 18.69
CA LEU A 2 11.60 5.97 18.17
C LEU A 2 12.58 6.69 17.23
N LYS A 3 13.89 6.51 17.47
CA LYS A 3 14.98 7.26 16.84
C LYS A 3 16.00 6.30 16.20
N ILE A 4 15.55 5.35 15.37
CA ILE A 4 16.46 4.48 14.60
C ILE A 4 15.83 4.20 13.20
N PHE A 5 16.60 4.44 12.14
CA PHE A 5 16.24 4.20 10.74
C PHE A 5 16.71 2.79 10.34
N CYS A 6 15.79 1.81 10.37
CA CYS A 6 16.09 0.42 9.96
C CYS A 6 15.12 -0.13 8.88
N GLY A 7 14.30 0.70 8.25
CA GLY A 7 13.37 0.24 7.21
C GLY A 7 14.00 0.23 5.81
N THR A 8 13.67 -0.75 4.98
CA THR A 8 13.78 -0.59 3.52
C THR A 8 12.94 0.64 3.14
N SER A 9 13.58 1.68 2.61
CA SER A 9 12.96 3.00 2.36
C SER A 9 11.67 2.97 1.53
N SER A 10 11.44 1.89 0.78
CA SER A 10 10.26 1.64 -0.03
C SER A 10 8.94 1.51 0.74
N TYR A 11 8.96 1.23 2.04
CA TYR A 11 7.76 1.13 2.90
C TYR A 11 7.45 2.41 3.68
N MET A 12 8.32 3.43 3.62
CA MET A 12 8.19 4.61 4.47
C MET A 12 7.04 5.50 4.04
N ALA A 13 6.27 5.98 5.03
CA ALA A 13 5.20 6.93 4.80
C ALA A 13 5.74 8.34 4.42
N PRO A 14 4.95 9.15 3.69
CA PRO A 14 5.36 10.48 3.24
C PRO A 14 5.77 11.45 4.35
N GLU A 15 5.17 11.34 5.53
CA GLU A 15 5.48 12.14 6.71
C GLU A 15 6.82 11.74 7.35
N ILE A 16 7.17 10.45 7.34
CA ILE A 16 8.46 9.93 7.80
C ILE A 16 9.58 10.41 6.88
N VAL A 17 9.37 10.32 5.57
CA VAL A 17 10.31 10.84 4.55
C VAL A 17 10.50 12.35 4.67
N ARG A 18 9.46 13.08 5.09
CA ARG A 18 9.54 14.54 5.37
C ARG A 18 10.14 14.85 6.75
N LYS A 19 10.50 13.84 7.55
CA LYS A 19 11.03 13.99 8.92
C LYS A 19 10.08 14.76 9.83
N LEU A 20 8.78 14.56 9.64
CA LEU A 20 7.75 15.14 10.50
C LEU A 20 7.43 14.19 11.66
N GLU A 21 6.87 14.75 12.73
CA GLU A 21 6.18 13.92 13.71
C GLU A 21 5.02 13.18 13.03
N TYR A 22 4.80 11.94 13.45
CA TYR A 22 3.83 11.08 12.80
C TYR A 22 3.09 10.20 13.79
N ASN A 23 1.88 9.81 13.41
CA ASN A 23 1.12 8.79 14.10
C ASN A 23 1.56 7.41 13.58
N GLY A 24 2.12 6.58 14.46
CA GLY A 24 2.62 5.24 14.12
C GLY A 24 1.57 4.37 13.42
N PHE A 25 0.33 4.36 13.91
CA PHE A 25 -0.76 3.58 13.31
C PHE A 25 -1.06 3.99 11.86
N LYS A 26 -0.97 5.28 11.54
CA LYS A 26 -1.20 5.76 10.17
C LYS A 26 -0.01 5.45 9.26
N ALA A 27 1.21 5.48 9.80
CA ALA A 27 2.41 5.08 9.07
C ALA A 27 2.39 3.57 8.77
N ASP A 28 1.95 2.75 9.72
CA ASP A 28 1.80 1.30 9.53
C ASP A 28 0.78 0.98 8.43
N VAL A 29 -0.34 1.72 8.38
CA VAL A 29 -1.34 1.56 7.30
C VAL A 29 -0.75 1.85 5.92
N TRP A 30 0.14 2.85 5.80
CA TRP A 30 0.85 3.10 4.55
C TRP A 30 1.76 1.93 4.19
N ALA A 31 2.56 1.44 5.14
CA ALA A 31 3.46 0.31 4.92
C ALA A 31 2.67 -0.95 4.52
N LEU A 32 1.53 -1.22 5.16
CA LEU A 32 0.61 -2.29 4.79
C LEU A 32 0.06 -2.12 3.37
N GLY A 33 -0.23 -0.88 2.93
CA GLY A 33 -0.66 -0.59 1.56
C GLY A 33 0.43 -0.93 0.54
N VAL A 34 1.70 -0.65 0.87
CA VAL A 34 2.85 -1.03 0.05
C VAL A 34 2.98 -2.55 -0.03
N VAL A 35 2.91 -3.25 1.11
CA VAL A 35 2.96 -4.72 1.16
C VAL A 35 1.83 -5.34 0.34
N LEU A 36 0.60 -4.86 0.50
CA LEU A 36 -0.56 -5.35 -0.24
C LEU A 36 -0.39 -5.17 -1.75
N TYR A 37 0.09 -4.00 -2.18
CA TYR A 37 0.40 -3.75 -3.58
C TYR A 37 1.47 -4.73 -4.11
N VAL A 38 2.53 -4.98 -3.34
CA VAL A 38 3.59 -5.92 -3.72
C VAL A 38 3.04 -7.35 -3.82
N MET A 39 2.22 -7.80 -2.87
CA MET A 39 1.61 -9.13 -2.91
C MET A 39 0.75 -9.35 -4.16
N LEU A 40 -0.01 -8.32 -4.59
CA LEU A 40 -0.90 -8.43 -5.75
C LEU A 40 -0.21 -8.22 -7.09
N THR A 41 0.96 -7.59 -7.14
CA THR A 41 1.60 -7.17 -8.40
C THR A 41 3.01 -7.69 -8.60
N GLY A 42 3.66 -8.19 -7.56
CA GLY A 42 5.08 -8.55 -7.54
C GLY A 42 6.02 -7.35 -7.66
N ARG A 43 5.53 -6.11 -7.56
CA ARG A 43 6.31 -4.87 -7.79
C ARG A 43 6.02 -3.84 -6.70
N PHE A 44 6.95 -2.94 -6.44
CA PHE A 44 6.71 -1.81 -5.54
C PHE A 44 5.85 -0.72 -6.20
N PRO A 45 4.97 -0.03 -5.44
CA PRO A 45 4.19 1.09 -5.97
C PRO A 45 5.05 2.32 -6.27
N PHE A 46 6.14 2.52 -5.53
CA PHE A 46 7.08 3.62 -5.70
C PHE A 46 8.49 3.09 -5.94
N VAL A 47 9.13 3.54 -7.02
CA VAL A 47 10.49 3.17 -7.41
C VAL A 47 11.21 4.41 -7.90
N GLY A 48 12.48 4.56 -7.53
CA GLY A 48 13.39 5.59 -8.02
C GLY A 48 14.78 5.01 -8.25
N LYS A 49 15.57 5.60 -9.15
CA LYS A 49 16.97 5.18 -9.38
C LYS A 49 17.89 5.63 -8.24
N THR A 50 17.45 6.64 -7.49
CA THR A 50 18.13 7.16 -6.29
C THR A 50 17.13 7.28 -5.15
N GLU A 51 17.61 7.35 -3.90
CA GLU A 51 16.73 7.61 -2.75
C GLU A 51 15.99 8.95 -2.89
N LYS A 52 16.66 9.96 -3.43
CA LYS A 52 16.03 11.27 -3.67
C LYS A 52 14.82 11.15 -4.61
N GLU A 53 14.94 10.37 -5.67
CA GLU A 53 13.83 10.09 -6.59
C GLU A 53 12.73 9.26 -5.92
N LEU A 54 13.09 8.21 -5.19
CA LEU A 54 12.14 7.38 -4.45
C LEU A 54 11.32 8.24 -3.47
N PHE A 55 12.00 9.07 -2.68
CA PHE A 55 11.38 9.98 -1.73
C PHE A 55 10.50 11.03 -2.41
N ALA A 56 10.89 11.53 -3.59
CA ALA A 56 10.03 12.43 -4.36
C ALA A 56 8.72 11.73 -4.75
N ARG A 57 8.78 10.47 -5.20
CA ARG A 57 7.58 9.69 -5.55
C ARG A 57 6.71 9.35 -4.36
N ILE A 58 7.31 8.91 -3.25
CA ILE A 58 6.58 8.66 -1.99
C ILE A 58 5.86 9.93 -1.54
N LYS A 59 6.54 11.08 -1.56
CA LYS A 59 5.94 12.37 -1.16
C LYS A 59 4.78 12.79 -2.06
N ALA A 60 4.82 12.45 -3.35
CA ALA A 60 3.74 12.70 -4.30
C ALA A 60 2.58 11.70 -4.15
N GLY A 61 2.83 10.49 -3.65
CA GLY A 61 1.82 9.44 -3.50
C GLY A 61 1.22 8.94 -4.81
N GLN A 62 1.87 9.24 -5.94
CA GLN A 62 1.41 8.82 -7.27
C GLN A 62 2.02 7.46 -7.62
N PHE A 63 1.17 6.46 -7.77
CA PHE A 63 1.52 5.12 -8.24
C PHE A 63 0.45 4.64 -9.23
N LEU A 64 0.81 3.65 -10.06
CA LEU A 64 -0.06 3.14 -11.12
C LEU A 64 -0.39 1.67 -10.88
N PRO A 65 -1.57 1.37 -10.30
CA PRO A 65 -2.07 0.00 -10.22
C PRO A 65 -2.27 -0.60 -11.62
N PRO A 66 -1.92 -1.89 -11.84
CA PRO A 66 -2.21 -2.58 -13.09
C PRO A 66 -3.70 -2.47 -13.47
N VAL A 67 -3.97 -2.34 -14.77
CA VAL A 67 -5.34 -2.21 -15.30
C VAL A 67 -6.21 -3.42 -14.95
N GLN A 68 -5.62 -4.61 -14.90
CA GLN A 68 -6.32 -5.86 -14.62
C GLN A 68 -6.51 -6.16 -13.13
N MET A 69 -6.03 -5.28 -12.24
CA MET A 69 -6.24 -5.43 -10.80
C MET A 69 -7.73 -5.29 -10.46
N ASN A 70 -8.23 -6.14 -9.57
CA ASN A 70 -9.58 -6.03 -9.04
C ASN A 70 -9.87 -4.60 -8.53
N PHE A 71 -11.02 -4.06 -8.93
CA PHE A 71 -11.38 -2.68 -8.65
C PHE A 71 -11.45 -2.37 -7.15
N ASP A 72 -12.00 -3.28 -6.34
CA ASP A 72 -12.11 -3.12 -4.90
C ASP A 72 -10.74 -3.16 -4.22
N ALA A 73 -9.85 -4.07 -4.66
CA ALA A 73 -8.46 -4.12 -4.20
C ALA A 73 -7.74 -2.80 -4.47
N LYS A 74 -7.89 -2.27 -5.70
CA LYS A 74 -7.31 -1.01 -6.13
C LYS A 74 -7.81 0.15 -5.27
N ARG A 75 -9.13 0.21 -5.02
CA ARG A 75 -9.74 1.22 -4.15
C ARG A 75 -9.18 1.15 -2.72
N LEU A 76 -9.06 -0.04 -2.14
CA LEU A 76 -8.49 -0.22 -0.81
C LEU A 76 -7.04 0.27 -0.74
N ILE A 77 -6.19 -0.15 -1.69
CA ILE A 77 -4.79 0.28 -1.75
C ILE A 77 -4.68 1.80 -1.91
N GLN A 78 -5.51 2.43 -2.76
CA GLN A 78 -5.51 3.88 -2.92
C GLN A 78 -5.84 4.62 -1.62
N ARG A 79 -6.76 4.09 -0.80
CA ARG A 79 -7.07 4.65 0.52
C ARG A 79 -5.90 4.46 1.50
N MET A 80 -5.28 3.28 1.53
CA MET A 80 -4.13 2.98 2.38
C MET A 80 -2.90 3.85 2.03
N LEU A 81 -2.67 4.10 0.73
CA LEU A 81 -1.57 4.90 0.19
C LEU A 81 -1.94 6.38 -0.02
N SER A 82 -2.90 6.91 0.75
CA SER A 82 -3.18 8.35 0.75
C SER A 82 -2.03 9.12 1.38
N VAL A 83 -1.58 10.20 0.72
CA VAL A 83 -0.51 11.08 1.25
C VAL A 83 -0.91 11.70 2.58
N GLU A 84 -2.14 12.18 2.68
CA GLU A 84 -2.72 12.73 3.91
C GLU A 84 -3.02 11.58 4.89
N PRO A 85 -2.34 11.50 6.06
CA PRO A 85 -2.54 10.42 7.03
C PRO A 85 -3.97 10.32 7.55
N ALA A 86 -4.69 11.45 7.68
CA ALA A 86 -6.07 11.47 8.16
C ALA A 86 -7.04 10.73 7.22
N LYS A 87 -6.73 10.67 5.92
CA LYS A 87 -7.56 9.97 4.91
C LYS A 87 -7.32 8.46 4.86
N ARG A 88 -6.25 7.97 5.50
CA ARG A 88 -5.96 6.54 5.57
C ARG A 88 -6.95 5.86 6.52
N PRO A 89 -7.49 4.68 6.17
CA PRO A 89 -8.32 3.92 7.10
C PRO A 89 -7.51 3.45 8.31
N THR A 90 -8.18 3.08 9.38
CA THR A 90 -7.63 2.31 10.49
C THR A 90 -7.49 0.83 10.09
N ALA A 91 -6.69 0.07 10.84
CA ALA A 91 -6.57 -1.38 10.64
C ALA A 91 -7.93 -2.10 10.72
N LEU A 92 -8.79 -1.69 11.66
CA LEU A 92 -10.14 -2.26 11.81
C LEU A 92 -11.02 -1.97 10.60
N GLU A 93 -10.94 -0.77 10.03
CA GLU A 93 -11.68 -0.41 8.81
C GLU A 93 -11.15 -1.18 7.59
N ILE A 94 -9.83 -1.44 7.52
CA ILE A 94 -9.23 -2.28 6.47
C ILE A 94 -9.73 -3.72 6.57
N MET A 95 -9.73 -4.31 7.77
CA MET A 95 -10.24 -5.67 8.01
C MET A 95 -11.72 -5.84 7.63
N ARG A 96 -12.49 -4.75 7.72
CA ARG A 96 -13.91 -4.70 7.34
C ARG A 96 -14.14 -4.28 5.88
N ASP A 97 -13.09 -3.97 5.12
CA ASP A 97 -13.26 -3.60 3.72
C ASP A 97 -13.84 -4.79 2.93
N PRO A 98 -14.88 -4.58 2.09
CA PRO A 98 -15.55 -5.66 1.38
C PRO A 98 -14.62 -6.56 0.57
N TRP A 99 -13.52 -5.99 0.04
CA TRP A 99 -12.54 -6.76 -0.71
C TRP A 99 -11.83 -7.80 0.17
N LEU A 100 -11.42 -7.40 1.38
CA LEU A 100 -10.67 -8.25 2.29
C LEU A 100 -11.59 -9.21 3.08
N ALA A 101 -12.81 -8.77 3.41
CA ALA A 101 -13.80 -9.57 4.11
C ALA A 101 -14.49 -10.64 3.23
N GLY A 102 -14.11 -10.77 1.95
CA GLY A 102 -14.68 -11.77 1.03
C GLY A 102 -16.10 -11.46 0.56
N ALA A 103 -16.60 -10.24 0.81
CA ALA A 103 -17.90 -9.77 0.32
C ALA A 103 -17.83 -9.22 -1.12
N GLY A 104 -16.63 -8.94 -1.63
CA GLY A 104 -16.37 -8.56 -3.02
C GLY A 104 -16.23 -9.77 -3.94
N THR A 105 -17.37 -10.32 -4.36
CA THR A 105 -17.58 -11.15 -5.56
C THR A 105 -16.62 -12.31 -5.83
N SER A 106 -17.18 -13.50 -5.69
CA SER A 106 -16.89 -14.69 -6.49
C SER A 106 -16.72 -14.39 -7.99
N SER A 107 -15.48 -14.35 -8.48
CA SER A 107 -15.03 -14.77 -9.83
C SER A 107 -13.51 -14.52 -9.88
N SER A 108 -12.62 -15.48 -10.04
CA SER A 108 -12.65 -16.70 -10.85
C SER A 108 -12.08 -17.87 -10.06
N ARG A 109 -12.73 -19.04 -10.11
CA ARG A 109 -12.03 -20.32 -9.91
C ARG A 109 -10.84 -20.31 -10.87
N VAL A 110 -9.63 -20.38 -10.36
CA VAL A 110 -8.52 -20.92 -11.16
C VAL A 110 -9.01 -22.30 -11.58
N PRO A 111 -9.15 -22.62 -12.89
CA PRO A 111 -9.46 -23.98 -13.27
C PRO A 111 -8.39 -24.88 -12.67
N ALA A 112 -8.79 -25.82 -11.82
CA ALA A 112 -7.95 -26.95 -11.45
C ALA A 112 -7.82 -27.83 -12.69
N ASN A 113 -6.94 -27.44 -13.61
CA ASN A 113 -6.34 -28.25 -14.66
C ASN A 113 -5.30 -27.39 -15.36
N ASN A 114 -4.07 -27.46 -14.85
CA ASN A 114 -2.81 -27.44 -15.61
C ASN A 114 -1.63 -27.56 -14.61
N LEU A 115 -1.70 -28.59 -13.77
CA LEU A 115 -0.54 -29.16 -13.10
C LEU A 115 -0.36 -30.57 -13.69
N CYS A 116 0.67 -30.71 -14.51
CA CYS A 116 1.18 -31.92 -15.17
C CYS A 116 0.31 -32.51 -16.29
#